data_AF-A0A954WKD2-F1
#
_entry.id   AF-A0A954WKD2-F1
#
_cell.length_a   1.000
_cell.length_b   1.000
_cell.length_c   1.000
_cell.angle_alpha   90.00
_cell.angle_beta   90.00
_cell.angle_gamma   90.00
#
_symmetry.space_group_name_H-M   'P 1'
#
loop_
_entity.id
_entity.type
_entity.pdbx_description
1 polymer ?
#
loop_
_entity_poly.entity_id
_entity_poly.type
_entity_poly.pdbx_seq_one_letter_code
_entity_poly.pdbx_strand_id
1 'polypeptide(L)'
;MCSLLRKTLAFAVCACCIFQASVSNAQELLGYWQFEETSTDQPAADSSGNGHAGEYEGEVELNGSGPDGFGSAVYLDGFDGKVYLGPGDENGFGDLTSNFSVMAWINPDQFDSKNRVFGSAPWEANSGWGWGTVRDELEITTWGVKDYDQPVPLELEEWAHVAIVLDEDFTAHFYHNGEFIGTQEHAAEGGPTINDFYIGYAAVDAEHFSGYLDEVAIFDGTLTEDQIVNAMKFGALNINGQGVAGDYNGNGARDTEDIDLLSEAIRTNNSGSQYDLNGDGNVDAADRTHWVETLTNTYFGDSNFDGEFSSSDFVAVFSAAQYETGRPAGWAQGDWNGDGSFDSSDFVAAFTGGGYEAGARAGGLQTVPEPSSMALVMIGLFGLARVARRR
;
A
#
# COMPACT_ATOMS: atom_id res chain seq x y z
N MET A 1 10.86 51.32 -62.79
CA MET A 1 11.54 50.95 -61.53
C MET A 1 10.48 50.72 -60.46
N CYS A 2 10.46 49.53 -59.86
CA CYS A 2 9.74 49.07 -58.65
C CYS A 2 8.21 49.27 -58.62
N SER A 3 7.33 48.26 -58.75
CA SER A 3 7.24 46.90 -58.18
C SER A 3 7.03 46.84 -56.66
N LEU A 4 5.75 46.64 -56.31
CA LEU A 4 5.20 45.73 -55.30
C LEU A 4 5.31 46.02 -53.79
N LEU A 5 4.12 46.33 -53.25
CA LEU A 5 3.55 45.90 -51.97
C LEU A 5 4.23 44.70 -51.29
N ARG A 6 4.45 44.83 -49.98
CA ARG A 6 3.99 43.87 -48.95
C ARG A 6 4.09 44.50 -47.56
N LYS A 7 2.93 44.68 -46.92
CA LYS A 7 2.81 45.02 -45.49
C LYS A 7 3.13 43.76 -44.69
N THR A 8 4.15 43.81 -43.85
CA THR A 8 4.53 42.71 -42.95
C THR A 8 3.55 42.68 -41.78
N LEU A 9 2.77 41.61 -41.70
CA LEU A 9 1.91 41.28 -40.57
C LEU A 9 2.82 40.70 -39.47
N ALA A 10 2.98 41.42 -38.35
CA ALA A 10 3.67 40.89 -37.18
C ALA A 10 2.76 39.87 -36.48
N PHE A 11 3.10 38.60 -36.56
CA PHE A 11 2.50 37.55 -35.75
C PHE A 11 2.99 37.72 -34.31
N ALA A 12 2.11 38.17 -33.42
CA ALA A 12 2.30 38.02 -31.98
C ALA A 12 2.11 36.53 -31.65
N VAL A 13 3.21 35.81 -31.49
CA VAL A 13 3.20 34.48 -30.86
C VAL A 13 2.93 34.72 -29.38
N CYS A 14 1.69 34.48 -28.98
CA CYS A 14 1.33 34.34 -27.57
C CYS A 14 2.12 33.14 -27.05
N ALA A 15 3.10 33.40 -26.18
CA ALA A 15 3.77 32.36 -25.43
C ALA A 15 2.73 31.70 -24.52
N CYS A 16 2.10 30.65 -25.03
CA CYS A 16 1.38 29.69 -24.22
C CYS A 16 2.45 29.06 -23.34
N CYS A 17 2.56 29.51 -22.08
CA CYS A 17 3.29 28.80 -21.06
C CYS A 17 2.65 27.43 -20.95
N ILE A 18 3.22 26.45 -21.64
CA ILE A 18 2.97 25.04 -21.37
C ILE A 18 3.54 24.87 -19.96
N PHE A 19 2.66 24.90 -18.96
CA PHE A 19 2.90 24.14 -17.75
C PHE A 19 3.10 22.72 -18.25
N GLN A 20 4.36 22.29 -18.38
CA GLN A 20 4.64 20.88 -18.25
C GLN A 20 4.19 20.58 -16.82
N ALA A 21 3.02 19.96 -16.69
CA ALA A 21 2.79 19.13 -15.53
C ALA A 21 4.00 18.18 -15.53
N SER A 22 4.90 18.37 -14.58
CA SER A 22 5.79 17.31 -14.15
C SER A 22 4.87 16.11 -13.95
N VAL A 23 5.04 15.07 -14.75
CA VAL A 23 4.54 13.76 -14.38
C VAL A 23 5.17 13.52 -13.02
N SER A 24 4.40 13.62 -11.95
CA SER A 24 4.85 13.10 -10.67
C SER A 24 5.21 11.65 -10.98
N ASN A 25 6.46 11.25 -10.75
CA ASN A 25 6.78 9.83 -10.63
C ASN A 25 5.91 9.31 -9.49
N ALA A 26 4.73 8.82 -9.84
CA ALA A 26 3.85 8.17 -8.90
C ALA A 26 4.49 6.82 -8.67
N GLN A 27 5.07 6.65 -7.49
CA GLN A 27 5.49 5.36 -7.00
C GLN A 27 4.31 4.38 -7.10
N GLU A 28 4.49 3.27 -7.81
CA GLU A 28 3.52 2.18 -7.86
C GLU A 28 3.97 1.05 -6.95
N LEU A 29 3.09 0.58 -6.06
CA LEU A 29 3.35 -0.65 -5.29
C LEU A 29 3.07 -1.83 -6.22
N LEU A 30 4.09 -2.58 -6.61
CA LEU A 30 3.96 -3.71 -7.53
C LEU A 30 3.54 -4.98 -6.82
N GLY A 31 4.11 -5.27 -5.65
CA GLY A 31 3.81 -6.48 -4.88
C GLY A 31 4.05 -6.27 -3.40
N TYR A 32 3.23 -6.89 -2.56
CA TYR A 32 3.32 -6.76 -1.10
C TYR A 32 2.81 -8.00 -0.38
N TRP A 33 3.66 -8.64 0.43
CA TRP A 33 3.34 -9.88 1.16
C TRP A 33 3.53 -9.67 2.66
N GLN A 34 2.43 -9.81 3.40
CA GLN A 34 2.35 -9.67 4.87
C GLN A 34 2.42 -11.01 5.61
N PHE A 35 2.38 -12.14 4.91
CA PHE A 35 2.47 -13.50 5.49
C PHE A 35 1.46 -13.84 6.60
N GLU A 36 0.25 -13.28 6.51
CA GLU A 36 -0.85 -13.50 7.46
C GLU A 36 -1.62 -14.83 7.23
N GLU A 37 -1.16 -15.66 6.28
CA GLU A 37 -1.78 -16.96 6.04
C GLU A 37 -1.51 -17.93 7.18
N THR A 38 -2.47 -18.83 7.40
CA THR A 38 -2.40 -19.81 8.50
C THR A 38 -1.90 -21.18 8.07
N SER A 39 -1.79 -21.40 6.75
CA SER A 39 -1.37 -22.68 6.15
C SER A 39 -0.73 -22.46 4.79
N THR A 40 0.30 -23.24 4.48
CA THR A 40 1.00 -23.23 3.18
C THR A 40 0.14 -23.80 2.03
N ASP A 41 -1.03 -24.37 2.34
CA ASP A 41 -2.05 -24.71 1.33
C ASP A 41 -2.74 -23.45 0.76
N GLN A 42 -2.64 -22.31 1.45
CA GLN A 42 -3.07 -21.01 0.97
C GLN A 42 -1.91 -20.38 0.19
N PRO A 43 -2.18 -19.61 -0.88
CA PRO A 43 -1.13 -18.85 -1.55
C PRO A 43 -0.60 -17.76 -0.61
N ALA A 44 0.68 -17.41 -0.73
CA ALA A 44 1.22 -16.21 -0.11
C ALA A 44 0.50 -15.00 -0.72
N ALA A 45 -0.37 -14.33 0.02
CA ALA A 45 -1.26 -13.33 -0.55
C ALA A 45 -0.49 -12.07 -0.91
N ASP A 46 -0.71 -11.60 -2.13
CA ASP A 46 -0.29 -10.27 -2.56
C ASP A 46 -1.36 -9.24 -2.17
N SER A 47 -1.03 -8.46 -1.15
CA SER A 47 -1.88 -7.40 -0.59
C SER A 47 -1.80 -6.08 -1.36
N SER A 48 -0.96 -5.98 -2.40
CA SER A 48 -0.90 -4.79 -3.27
C SER A 48 -2.14 -4.62 -4.15
N GLY A 49 -2.86 -5.72 -4.40
CA GLY A 49 -4.01 -5.76 -5.33
C GLY A 49 -3.65 -6.08 -6.78
N ASN A 50 -2.38 -6.33 -7.10
CA ASN A 50 -1.92 -6.60 -8.48
C ASN A 50 -1.95 -8.08 -8.88
N GLY A 51 -2.21 -8.98 -7.93
CA GLY A 51 -2.49 -10.39 -8.20
C GLY A 51 -1.23 -11.25 -8.33
N HIS A 52 -0.14 -10.87 -7.67
CA HIS A 52 1.11 -11.64 -7.60
C HIS A 52 1.14 -12.60 -6.41
N ALA A 53 0.02 -13.28 -6.14
CA ALA A 53 -0.05 -14.27 -5.07
C ALA A 53 0.93 -15.42 -5.35
N GLY A 54 1.71 -15.80 -4.35
CA GLY A 54 2.81 -16.76 -4.47
C GLY A 54 2.46 -18.18 -4.02
N GLU A 55 3.27 -19.15 -4.45
CA GLU A 55 3.20 -20.55 -4.01
C GLU A 55 4.32 -20.85 -3.01
N TYR A 56 3.96 -21.33 -1.82
CA TYR A 56 4.94 -21.79 -0.83
C TYR A 56 5.58 -23.11 -1.28
N GLU A 57 6.90 -23.17 -1.29
CA GLU A 57 7.68 -24.35 -1.65
C GLU A 57 8.72 -24.68 -0.57
N GLY A 58 8.99 -25.97 -0.35
CA GLY A 58 9.99 -26.42 0.63
C GLY A 58 9.51 -26.40 2.08
N GLU A 59 10.45 -26.33 3.01
CA GLU A 59 10.20 -26.22 4.45
C GLU A 59 9.93 -24.75 4.84
N VAL A 60 8.63 -24.44 4.94
CA VAL A 60 8.12 -23.12 5.32
C VAL A 60 7.24 -23.26 6.56
N GLU A 61 7.47 -22.41 7.57
CA GLU A 61 6.59 -22.31 8.74
C GLU A 61 5.87 -20.96 8.74
N LEU A 62 4.54 -21.00 8.91
CA LEU A 62 3.70 -19.80 9.02
C LEU A 62 3.25 -19.59 10.47
N ASN A 63 2.66 -18.43 10.75
CA ASN A 63 2.24 -18.01 12.10
C ASN A 63 3.41 -17.74 13.05
N GLY A 64 4.60 -17.42 12.52
CA GLY A 64 5.67 -16.83 13.32
C GLY A 64 5.24 -15.47 13.87
N SER A 65 5.78 -15.04 15.01
CA SER A 65 5.48 -13.68 15.49
C SER A 65 6.20 -12.67 14.60
N GLY A 66 5.44 -11.79 13.94
CA GLY A 66 5.98 -10.65 13.22
C GLY A 66 6.66 -9.62 14.14
N PRO A 67 7.27 -8.58 13.54
CA PRO A 67 7.81 -7.43 14.26
C PRO A 67 6.71 -6.66 15.00
N ASP A 68 7.12 -5.89 16.03
CA ASP A 68 6.20 -5.02 16.78
C ASP A 68 5.42 -4.11 15.81
N GLY A 69 4.10 -4.25 15.77
CA GLY A 69 3.26 -3.50 14.83
C GLY A 69 2.54 -4.38 13.81
N PHE A 70 3.05 -5.58 13.56
CA PHE A 70 2.64 -6.44 12.46
C PHE A 70 2.17 -7.81 12.98
N GLY A 71 1.49 -8.58 12.11
CA GLY A 71 0.84 -9.82 12.51
C GLY A 71 1.79 -11.01 12.45
N SER A 72 1.52 -11.95 11.56
CA SER A 72 2.28 -13.19 11.42
C SER A 72 3.39 -13.06 10.39
N ALA A 73 4.55 -13.64 10.70
CA ALA A 73 5.66 -13.75 9.78
C ALA A 73 5.79 -15.16 9.21
N VAL A 74 6.46 -15.25 8.05
CA VAL A 74 6.92 -16.52 7.48
C VAL A 74 8.34 -16.83 7.97
N TYR A 75 8.59 -18.08 8.32
CA TYR A 75 9.93 -18.61 8.56
C TYR A 75 10.40 -19.44 7.36
N LEU A 76 11.62 -19.17 6.92
CA LEU A 76 12.30 -19.93 5.87
C LEU A 76 13.56 -20.57 6.45
N ASP A 77 13.81 -21.82 6.08
CA ASP A 77 14.80 -22.70 6.72
C ASP A 77 16.25 -22.49 6.26
N GLY A 78 16.49 -21.60 5.30
CA GLY A 78 17.81 -21.40 4.71
C GLY A 78 18.27 -22.54 3.80
N PHE A 79 17.38 -23.44 3.37
CA PHE A 79 17.73 -24.58 2.54
C PHE A 79 16.81 -24.80 1.34
N ASP A 80 15.49 -24.95 1.52
CA ASP A 80 14.58 -25.10 0.39
C ASP A 80 13.26 -24.32 0.51
N GLY A 81 12.97 -23.77 1.70
CA GLY A 81 11.85 -22.89 1.98
C GLY A 81 11.91 -21.59 1.15
N LYS A 82 10.85 -21.31 0.39
CA LYS A 82 10.71 -20.11 -0.45
C LYS A 82 9.27 -19.89 -0.90
N VAL A 83 9.02 -18.75 -1.53
CA VAL A 83 7.75 -18.45 -2.22
C VAL A 83 8.04 -18.24 -3.71
N TYR A 84 7.39 -19.00 -4.58
CA TYR A 84 7.46 -18.84 -6.03
C TYR A 84 6.43 -17.82 -6.53
N LEU A 85 6.88 -16.85 -7.34
CA LEU A 85 6.05 -15.74 -7.84
C LEU A 85 5.85 -15.76 -9.37
N GLY A 86 6.38 -16.76 -10.06
CA GLY A 86 6.27 -16.85 -11.52
C GLY A 86 7.30 -16.03 -12.31
N PRO A 87 7.17 -16.06 -13.65
CA PRO A 87 8.16 -15.47 -14.56
C PRO A 87 8.12 -13.94 -14.57
N GLY A 88 9.31 -13.34 -14.66
CA GLY A 88 9.53 -11.89 -14.55
C GLY A 88 8.79 -11.02 -15.57
N ASP A 89 8.50 -11.55 -16.75
CA ASP A 89 7.77 -10.84 -17.82
C ASP A 89 6.24 -10.92 -17.68
N GLU A 90 5.73 -11.69 -16.72
CA GLU A 90 4.30 -11.77 -16.40
C GLU A 90 3.95 -11.00 -15.12
N ASN A 91 4.94 -10.65 -14.28
CA ASN A 91 4.74 -10.00 -12.99
C ASN A 91 5.29 -8.57 -12.87
N GLY A 92 5.93 -8.05 -13.92
CA GLY A 92 6.50 -6.69 -13.94
C GLY A 92 7.81 -6.52 -13.16
N PHE A 93 8.17 -7.46 -12.27
CA PHE A 93 9.46 -7.43 -11.56
C PHE A 93 10.64 -7.58 -12.51
N GLY A 94 10.45 -8.31 -13.61
CA GLY A 94 11.45 -8.53 -14.64
C GLY A 94 11.80 -7.28 -15.47
N ASP A 95 10.91 -6.28 -15.48
CA ASP A 95 11.12 -5.01 -16.19
C ASP A 95 11.90 -3.98 -15.34
N LEU A 96 12.05 -4.22 -14.03
CA LEU A 96 12.78 -3.34 -13.13
C LEU A 96 14.30 -3.45 -13.38
N THR A 97 14.85 -2.42 -14.02
CA THR A 97 16.30 -2.31 -14.33
C THR A 97 16.99 -1.15 -13.60
N SER A 98 16.20 -0.16 -13.15
CA SER A 98 16.56 1.02 -12.36
C SER A 98 15.28 1.71 -11.88
N ASN A 99 15.38 2.79 -11.07
CA ASN A 99 14.24 3.56 -10.57
C ASN A 99 13.18 2.72 -9.84
N PHE A 100 13.61 1.90 -8.88
CA PHE A 100 12.71 1.05 -8.08
C PHE A 100 13.14 0.99 -6.62
N SER A 101 12.24 0.57 -5.75
CA SER A 101 12.49 0.42 -4.31
C SER A 101 12.06 -0.95 -3.81
N VAL A 102 12.73 -1.43 -2.77
CA VAL A 102 12.40 -2.68 -2.10
C VAL A 102 12.55 -2.52 -0.60
N MET A 103 11.72 -3.24 0.16
CA MET A 103 11.82 -3.28 1.62
C MET A 103 11.24 -4.58 2.18
N ALA A 104 11.64 -4.88 3.42
CA ALA A 104 11.06 -5.94 4.22
C ALA A 104 11.43 -5.72 5.69
N TRP A 105 10.66 -6.31 6.58
CA TRP A 105 11.15 -6.69 7.90
C TRP A 105 11.88 -8.03 7.78
N ILE A 106 13.07 -8.10 8.36
CA ILE A 106 13.90 -9.32 8.38
C ILE A 106 14.31 -9.65 9.81
N ASN A 107 14.35 -10.94 10.12
CA ASN A 107 14.93 -11.47 11.35
C ASN A 107 15.77 -12.71 10.98
N PRO A 108 17.05 -12.51 10.62
CA PRO A 108 17.90 -13.56 10.07
C PRO A 108 18.51 -14.43 11.17
N ASP A 109 18.62 -15.74 10.92
CA ASP A 109 19.28 -16.70 11.82
C ASP A 109 20.79 -16.80 11.57
N GLN A 110 21.24 -16.39 10.38
CA GLN A 110 22.64 -16.43 9.98
C GLN A 110 23.03 -15.32 9.01
N PHE A 111 24.34 -15.09 8.90
CA PHE A 111 24.95 -14.16 7.95
C PHE A 111 26.10 -14.78 7.15
N ASP A 112 26.39 -16.07 7.33
CA ASP A 112 27.60 -16.70 6.78
C ASP A 112 27.58 -16.90 5.26
N SER A 113 26.39 -16.78 4.65
CA SER A 113 26.14 -16.82 3.22
C SER A 113 25.22 -15.68 2.78
N LYS A 114 24.91 -15.61 1.48
CA LYS A 114 23.90 -14.66 0.98
C LYS A 114 22.53 -15.15 1.41
N ASN A 115 21.75 -14.32 2.10
CA ASN A 115 20.35 -14.59 2.43
C ASN A 115 19.47 -13.71 1.54
N ARG A 116 18.83 -14.29 0.52
CA ARG A 116 18.02 -13.52 -0.44
C ARG A 116 16.61 -13.31 0.07
N VAL A 117 16.22 -12.06 0.27
CA VAL A 117 14.83 -11.72 0.59
C VAL A 117 13.96 -11.88 -0.65
N PHE A 118 14.43 -11.41 -1.80
CA PHE A 118 13.68 -11.49 -3.07
C PHE A 118 14.65 -11.46 -4.25
N GLY A 119 14.35 -12.18 -5.31
CA GLY A 119 15.09 -12.03 -6.56
C GLY A 119 14.72 -13.06 -7.63
N SER A 120 15.24 -12.82 -8.83
CA SER A 120 15.09 -13.75 -9.94
C SER A 120 16.19 -14.81 -9.92
N ALA A 121 15.85 -16.07 -10.16
CA ALA A 121 16.87 -17.11 -10.35
C ALA A 121 17.53 -16.99 -11.75
N PRO A 122 18.87 -16.85 -11.88
CA PRO A 122 19.53 -16.49 -13.14
C PRO A 122 19.73 -17.69 -14.09
N TRP A 123 18.68 -18.47 -14.37
CA TRP A 123 18.72 -19.78 -15.04
C TRP A 123 19.49 -19.81 -16.37
N GLU A 124 19.37 -18.78 -17.22
CA GLU A 124 19.97 -18.83 -18.58
C GLU A 124 20.63 -17.52 -19.06
N ALA A 125 20.21 -16.36 -18.56
CA ALA A 125 20.59 -15.06 -19.13
C ALA A 125 21.58 -14.23 -18.30
N ASN A 126 21.93 -14.67 -17.07
CA ASN A 126 22.68 -13.83 -16.11
C ASN A 126 22.14 -12.39 -16.07
N SER A 127 20.82 -12.25 -16.07
CA SER A 127 20.06 -11.00 -16.11
C SER A 127 18.88 -11.04 -15.15
N GLY A 128 18.44 -9.87 -14.70
CA GLY A 128 17.52 -9.69 -13.58
C GLY A 128 18.23 -9.07 -12.38
N TRP A 129 17.62 -9.24 -11.21
CA TRP A 129 18.13 -8.69 -9.97
C TRP A 129 17.65 -9.48 -8.76
N GLY A 130 18.25 -9.20 -7.61
CA GLY A 130 17.82 -9.73 -6.32
C GLY A 130 18.47 -8.96 -5.18
N TRP A 131 17.92 -9.07 -3.98
CA TRP A 131 18.40 -8.36 -2.82
C TRP A 131 18.26 -9.18 -1.54
N GLY A 132 19.00 -8.78 -0.52
CA GLY A 132 19.03 -9.43 0.78
C GLY A 132 20.31 -9.11 1.52
N THR A 133 20.78 -10.00 2.38
CA THR A 133 22.01 -9.78 3.16
C THR A 133 23.15 -10.64 2.66
N VAL A 134 24.37 -10.16 2.85
CA VAL A 134 25.61 -10.91 2.66
C VAL A 134 26.56 -10.53 3.79
N ARG A 135 26.90 -11.47 4.67
CA ARG A 135 27.67 -11.14 5.89
C ARG A 135 26.95 -10.05 6.69
N ASP A 136 27.67 -8.99 7.06
CA ASP A 136 27.19 -7.81 7.77
C ASP A 136 26.78 -6.65 6.82
N GLU A 137 26.46 -6.97 5.55
CA GLU A 137 26.10 -6.01 4.52
C GLU A 137 24.69 -6.28 3.96
N LEU A 138 23.98 -5.21 3.63
CA LEU A 138 22.78 -5.25 2.79
C LEU A 138 23.25 -5.17 1.33
N GLU A 139 22.77 -6.08 0.48
CA GLU A 139 23.16 -6.20 -0.92
C GLU A 139 21.91 -6.13 -1.81
N ILE A 140 21.97 -5.29 -2.84
CA ILE A 140 21.18 -5.48 -4.06
C ILE A 140 22.13 -5.84 -5.19
N THR A 141 21.82 -6.87 -5.95
CA THR A 141 22.59 -7.27 -7.12
C THR A 141 21.75 -7.07 -8.37
N THR A 142 22.37 -6.45 -9.36
CA THR A 142 21.93 -6.47 -10.76
C THR A 142 22.77 -7.52 -11.49
N TRP A 143 22.15 -8.63 -11.92
CA TRP A 143 22.89 -9.81 -12.39
C TRP A 143 23.77 -9.46 -13.59
N GLY A 144 25.04 -9.86 -13.52
CA GLY A 144 26.03 -9.56 -14.56
C GLY A 144 26.50 -8.11 -14.64
N VAL A 145 26.01 -7.23 -13.76
CA VAL A 145 26.31 -5.79 -13.76
C VAL A 145 27.04 -5.38 -12.48
N LYS A 146 26.37 -5.42 -11.32
CA LYS A 146 26.93 -4.90 -10.06
C LYS A 146 26.26 -5.52 -8.82
N ASP A 147 27.09 -5.92 -7.86
CA ASP A 147 26.73 -6.11 -6.45
C ASP A 147 26.90 -4.75 -5.73
N TYR A 148 25.83 -4.21 -5.17
CA TYR A 148 25.83 -2.98 -4.39
C TYR A 148 25.80 -3.35 -2.90
N ASP A 149 26.97 -3.31 -2.26
CA ASP A 149 27.13 -3.75 -0.86
C ASP A 149 27.24 -2.55 0.07
N GLN A 150 26.45 -2.55 1.15
CA GLN A 150 26.49 -1.52 2.18
C GLN A 150 26.50 -2.14 3.58
N PRO A 151 27.53 -1.89 4.42
CA PRO A 151 27.54 -2.32 5.81
C PRO A 151 26.30 -1.86 6.58
N VAL A 152 25.69 -2.78 7.31
CA VAL A 152 24.44 -2.58 8.06
C VAL A 152 24.57 -3.22 9.46
N PRO A 153 24.14 -2.54 10.53
CA PRO A 153 24.27 -3.07 11.89
C PRO A 153 23.12 -4.02 12.23
N LEU A 154 23.02 -5.15 11.52
CA LEU A 154 22.04 -6.19 11.81
C LEU A 154 22.51 -7.10 12.94
N GLU A 155 21.57 -7.57 13.76
CA GLU A 155 21.78 -8.59 14.77
C GLU A 155 20.99 -9.86 14.36
N LEU A 156 21.51 -11.03 14.74
CA LEU A 156 20.83 -12.30 14.49
C LEU A 156 19.67 -12.46 15.47
N GLU A 157 18.61 -13.12 15.02
CA GLU A 157 17.42 -13.40 15.84
C GLU A 157 16.68 -12.12 16.32
N GLU A 158 16.95 -10.96 15.69
CA GLU A 158 16.30 -9.68 15.98
C GLU A 158 15.63 -9.08 14.72
N TRP A 159 14.44 -8.52 14.90
CA TRP A 159 13.72 -7.84 13.83
C TRP A 159 14.38 -6.51 13.46
N ALA A 160 14.64 -6.32 12.16
CA ALA A 160 15.08 -5.06 11.58
C ALA A 160 14.33 -4.78 10.29
N HIS A 161 13.93 -3.52 10.10
CA HIS A 161 13.37 -3.06 8.83
C HIS A 161 14.51 -2.61 7.92
N VAL A 162 14.57 -3.17 6.72
CA VAL A 162 15.59 -2.82 5.72
C VAL A 162 14.93 -2.35 4.43
N ALA A 163 15.51 -1.36 3.78
CA ALA A 163 15.05 -0.90 2.48
C ALA A 163 16.23 -0.48 1.58
N ILE A 164 16.04 -0.66 0.28
CA ILE A 164 16.99 -0.25 -0.76
C ILE A 164 16.22 0.49 -1.84
N VAL A 165 16.72 1.67 -2.24
CA VAL A 165 16.20 2.47 -3.36
C VAL A 165 17.27 2.49 -4.44
N LEU A 166 16.99 1.93 -5.62
CA LEU A 166 17.86 2.05 -6.79
C LEU A 166 17.29 3.15 -7.70
N ASP A 167 17.98 4.28 -7.79
CA ASP A 167 17.48 5.43 -8.56
C ASP A 167 17.74 5.33 -10.08
N GLU A 168 17.28 6.34 -10.82
CA GLU A 168 17.43 6.45 -12.27
C GLU A 168 18.89 6.60 -12.73
N ASP A 169 19.79 6.97 -11.81
CA ASP A 169 21.23 7.13 -12.05
C ASP A 169 22.01 5.86 -11.65
N PHE A 170 21.32 4.76 -11.34
CA PHE A 170 21.91 3.48 -10.89
C PHE A 170 22.65 3.61 -9.56
N THR A 171 22.19 4.52 -8.71
CA THR A 171 22.71 4.70 -7.36
C THR A 171 21.78 4.01 -6.38
N ALA A 172 22.32 3.06 -5.61
CA ALA A 172 21.60 2.37 -4.55
C ALA A 172 21.72 3.17 -3.26
N HIS A 173 20.59 3.44 -2.60
CA HIS A 173 20.48 4.11 -1.30
C HIS A 173 19.93 3.11 -0.29
N PHE A 174 20.61 2.95 0.84
CA PHE A 174 20.32 1.89 1.80
C PHE A 174 19.79 2.48 3.10
N TYR A 175 18.83 1.78 3.70
CA TYR A 175 18.17 2.20 4.94
C TYR A 175 18.07 1.04 5.92
N HIS A 176 18.21 1.36 7.21
CA HIS A 176 18.08 0.43 8.31
C HIS A 176 17.23 1.06 9.42
N ASN A 177 16.15 0.40 9.82
CA ASN A 177 15.14 0.91 10.75
C ASN A 177 14.66 2.32 10.39
N GLY A 178 14.46 2.56 9.09
CA GLY A 178 13.97 3.82 8.53
C GLY A 178 15.03 4.92 8.42
N GLU A 179 16.26 4.70 8.91
CA GLU A 179 17.35 5.67 8.82
C GLU A 179 18.24 5.38 7.61
N PHE A 180 18.62 6.43 6.86
CA PHE A 180 19.60 6.32 5.78
C PHE A 180 21.00 5.94 6.32
N ILE A 181 21.61 4.88 5.76
CA ILE A 181 22.92 4.38 6.21
C ILE A 181 24.05 4.57 5.19
N GLY A 182 23.73 4.75 3.90
CA GLY A 182 24.76 4.94 2.88
C GLY A 182 24.26 4.74 1.46
N THR A 183 25.18 4.90 0.52
CA THR A 183 24.91 4.78 -0.91
C THR A 183 26.07 4.13 -1.66
N GLN A 184 25.74 3.43 -2.74
CA GLN A 184 26.67 2.82 -3.67
C GLN A 184 26.31 3.23 -5.11
N GLU A 185 27.27 3.80 -5.83
CA GLU A 185 27.05 4.29 -7.20
C GLU A 185 27.53 3.26 -8.24
N HIS A 186 26.85 3.23 -9.38
CA HIS A 186 27.34 2.57 -10.59
C HIS A 186 27.08 3.43 -11.83
N ALA A 187 27.58 3.00 -12.99
CA ALA A 187 27.46 3.74 -14.25
C ALA A 187 26.72 2.97 -15.34
N ALA A 188 26.15 1.81 -15.01
CA ALA A 188 25.46 0.94 -15.94
C ALA A 188 24.13 0.46 -15.34
N GLU A 189 23.14 0.41 -16.21
CA GLU A 189 21.80 -0.08 -15.92
C GLU A 189 21.80 -1.60 -15.69
N GLY A 190 20.86 -2.09 -14.89
CA GLY A 190 20.54 -3.50 -14.81
C GLY A 190 19.98 -4.05 -16.13
N GLY A 191 19.85 -5.37 -16.22
CA GLY A 191 19.24 -6.04 -17.37
C GLY A 191 17.86 -6.58 -17.03
N PRO A 192 16.86 -6.45 -17.92
CA PRO A 192 15.56 -7.05 -17.69
C PRO A 192 15.66 -8.59 -17.71
N THR A 193 14.63 -9.25 -17.21
CA THR A 193 14.61 -10.71 -17.15
C THR A 193 13.21 -11.28 -17.31
N ILE A 194 13.15 -12.47 -17.90
CA ILE A 194 11.95 -13.31 -17.95
C ILE A 194 12.03 -14.44 -16.93
N ASN A 195 13.14 -14.52 -16.18
CA ASN A 195 13.35 -15.59 -15.22
C ASN A 195 12.34 -15.51 -14.08
N ASP A 196 12.10 -16.65 -13.46
CA ASP A 196 11.23 -16.77 -12.31
C ASP A 196 11.74 -15.97 -11.11
N PHE A 197 10.82 -15.28 -10.44
CA PHE A 197 11.06 -14.56 -9.19
C PHE A 197 10.58 -15.35 -7.98
N TYR A 198 11.28 -15.13 -6.87
CA TYR A 198 11.00 -15.77 -5.60
C TYR A 198 11.18 -14.79 -4.44
N ILE A 199 10.46 -15.06 -3.35
CA ILE A 199 10.80 -14.56 -2.01
C ILE A 199 11.60 -15.65 -1.30
N GLY A 200 12.67 -15.27 -0.62
CA GLY A 200 13.53 -16.20 0.13
C GLY A 200 14.62 -16.88 -0.67
N TYR A 201 14.80 -16.55 -1.96
CA TYR A 201 15.69 -17.27 -2.86
C TYR A 201 16.03 -16.45 -4.12
N ALA A 202 17.26 -16.56 -4.65
CA ALA A 202 17.60 -15.94 -5.94
C ALA A 202 18.71 -16.65 -6.76
N ALA A 203 19.20 -17.85 -6.40
CA ALA A 203 20.27 -18.51 -7.15
C ALA A 203 20.17 -20.04 -7.15
N VAL A 204 20.35 -20.70 -8.30
CA VAL A 204 20.24 -22.17 -8.47
C VAL A 204 20.95 -22.93 -7.33
N ASP A 205 20.15 -23.56 -6.47
CA ASP A 205 20.58 -24.38 -5.32
C ASP A 205 21.46 -23.64 -4.27
N ALA A 206 21.33 -22.32 -4.15
CA ALA A 206 22.08 -21.49 -3.21
C ALA A 206 21.33 -20.19 -2.83
N GLU A 207 21.86 -19.46 -1.85
CA GLU A 207 21.39 -18.12 -1.46
C GLU A 207 19.97 -18.07 -0.86
N HIS A 208 19.60 -19.10 -0.09
CA HIS A 208 18.32 -19.17 0.61
C HIS A 208 18.31 -18.25 1.83
N PHE A 209 17.17 -17.62 2.09
CA PHE A 209 16.96 -16.88 3.34
C PHE A 209 16.75 -17.86 4.50
N SER A 210 17.47 -17.64 5.61
CA SER A 210 17.28 -18.35 6.88
C SER A 210 16.79 -17.38 7.93
N GLY A 211 15.59 -17.60 8.44
CA GLY A 211 14.96 -16.78 9.49
C GLY A 211 13.56 -16.33 9.12
N TYR A 212 13.05 -15.33 9.84
CA TYR A 212 11.73 -14.76 9.59
C TYR A 212 11.77 -13.60 8.60
N LEU A 213 10.77 -13.55 7.73
CA LEU A 213 10.45 -12.43 6.84
C LEU A 213 9.04 -11.93 7.13
N ASP A 214 8.87 -10.62 7.05
CA ASP A 214 7.56 -9.99 7.07
C ASP A 214 7.55 -8.75 6.16
N GLU A 215 6.36 -8.32 5.73
CA GLU A 215 6.13 -7.05 5.05
C GLU A 215 7.00 -6.83 3.80
N VAL A 216 7.24 -7.89 3.01
CA VAL A 216 8.07 -7.82 1.80
C VAL A 216 7.33 -7.00 0.75
N ALA A 217 7.93 -5.92 0.25
CA ALA A 217 7.28 -5.02 -0.70
C ALA A 217 8.22 -4.53 -1.79
N ILE A 218 7.69 -4.45 -3.01
CA ILE A 218 8.39 -4.06 -4.24
C ILE A 218 7.64 -2.92 -4.93
N PHE A 219 8.40 -1.94 -5.41
CA PHE A 219 7.90 -0.64 -5.82
C PHE A 219 8.52 -0.22 -7.17
N ASP A 220 7.70 0.08 -8.19
CA ASP A 220 8.14 0.75 -9.42
C ASP A 220 8.18 2.27 -9.18
N GLY A 221 9.39 2.77 -8.94
CA GLY A 221 9.65 4.12 -8.47
C GLY A 221 10.62 4.17 -7.28
N THR A 222 11.05 5.39 -6.96
CA THR A 222 11.91 5.66 -5.81
C THR A 222 11.12 6.19 -4.62
N LEU A 223 11.23 5.49 -3.48
CA LEU A 223 10.70 5.95 -2.20
C LEU A 223 11.60 7.03 -1.59
N THR A 224 10.96 7.99 -0.93
CA THR A 224 11.64 8.95 -0.05
C THR A 224 11.88 8.34 1.34
N GLU A 225 12.81 8.90 2.11
CA GLU A 225 13.07 8.46 3.50
C GLU A 225 11.80 8.52 4.37
N ASP A 226 11.01 9.59 4.26
CA ASP A 226 9.72 9.70 4.96
C ASP A 226 8.78 8.55 4.58
N GLN A 227 8.75 8.17 3.29
CA GLN A 227 7.91 7.07 2.84
C GLN A 227 8.34 5.71 3.39
N ILE A 228 9.65 5.48 3.47
CA ILE A 228 10.23 4.29 4.09
C ILE A 228 9.88 4.25 5.59
N VAL A 229 10.01 5.37 6.29
CA VAL A 229 9.65 5.47 7.72
C VAL A 229 8.17 5.20 7.96
N ASN A 230 7.29 5.66 7.07
CA ASN A 230 5.85 5.40 7.19
C ASN A 230 5.52 3.93 6.93
N ALA A 231 6.12 3.35 5.88
CA ALA A 231 5.90 1.95 5.57
C ALA A 231 6.39 1.02 6.68
N MET A 232 7.55 1.32 7.27
CA MET A 232 8.08 0.61 8.43
C MET A 232 7.11 0.63 9.63
N LYS A 233 6.33 1.70 9.81
CA LYS A 233 5.43 1.86 10.95
C LYS A 233 4.00 1.37 10.71
N PHE A 234 3.54 1.42 9.46
CA PHE A 234 2.12 1.30 9.11
C PHE A 234 1.86 0.35 7.92
N GLY A 235 2.90 -0.32 7.43
CA GLY A 235 2.84 -1.21 6.27
C GLY A 235 2.96 -0.47 4.92
N ALA A 236 3.28 -1.25 3.88
CA ALA A 236 3.59 -0.74 2.54
C ALA A 236 2.42 -0.03 1.83
N LEU A 237 1.17 -0.31 2.24
CA LEU A 237 -0.02 0.37 1.74
C LEU A 237 -0.09 1.84 2.17
N ASN A 238 0.66 2.23 3.22
CA ASN A 238 0.56 3.52 3.89
C ASN A 238 1.80 4.41 3.71
N ILE A 239 2.59 4.22 2.65
CA ILE A 239 3.90 4.88 2.45
C ILE A 239 3.85 6.41 2.51
N ASN A 240 2.78 7.07 2.07
CA ASN A 240 2.76 8.54 2.02
C ASN A 240 2.60 9.20 3.40
N GLY A 241 2.52 8.42 4.49
CA GLY A 241 2.26 8.96 5.83
C GLY A 241 0.91 9.69 5.89
N GLN A 242 0.11 9.49 4.85
CA GLN A 242 -1.30 9.83 4.78
C GLN A 242 -2.14 8.68 5.35
N GLY A 243 -1.51 7.63 5.91
CA GLY A 243 -2.17 6.62 6.74
C GLY A 243 -2.79 7.33 7.95
N VAL A 244 -3.98 7.88 7.74
CA VAL A 244 -4.77 8.51 8.78
C VAL A 244 -5.24 7.34 9.62
N ALA A 245 -4.56 7.01 10.73
CA ALA A 245 -4.87 5.85 11.60
C ALA A 245 -6.31 5.32 11.45
N GLY A 246 -6.51 4.09 11.00
CA GLY A 246 -7.83 3.59 10.64
C GLY A 246 -8.29 3.83 9.19
N ASP A 247 -7.44 4.35 8.30
CA ASP A 247 -7.58 4.16 6.85
C ASP A 247 -6.93 2.80 6.53
N TYR A 248 -7.75 1.77 6.37
CA TYR A 248 -7.31 0.38 6.26
C TYR A 248 -7.20 -0.09 4.80
N ASN A 249 -7.92 0.57 3.88
CA ASN A 249 -7.81 0.28 2.45
C ASN A 249 -6.72 1.14 1.76
N GLY A 250 -6.10 2.09 2.47
CA GLY A 250 -5.00 2.92 1.98
C GLY A 250 -5.45 3.93 0.92
N ASN A 251 -6.74 4.24 0.84
CA ASN A 251 -7.30 5.11 -0.19
C ASN A 251 -7.12 6.61 0.13
N GLY A 252 -6.62 6.93 1.33
CA GLY A 252 -6.37 8.29 1.82
C GLY A 252 -7.59 8.95 2.48
N ALA A 253 -8.70 8.23 2.64
CA ALA A 253 -9.91 8.66 3.33
C ALA A 253 -10.28 7.65 4.42
N ARG A 254 -10.84 8.15 5.53
CA ARG A 254 -11.54 7.31 6.50
C ARG A 254 -13.00 7.31 6.13
N ASP A 255 -13.53 6.20 5.66
CA ASP A 255 -14.92 6.08 5.23
C ASP A 255 -15.57 4.76 5.68
N THR A 256 -16.76 4.47 5.15
CA THR A 256 -17.52 3.28 5.56
C THR A 256 -16.81 1.97 5.22
N GLU A 257 -15.94 1.94 4.22
CA GLU A 257 -15.20 0.73 3.85
C GLU A 257 -14.15 0.38 4.92
N ASP A 258 -13.53 1.38 5.54
CA ASP A 258 -12.52 1.17 6.59
C ASP A 258 -13.12 0.61 7.89
N ILE A 259 -14.25 1.17 8.33
CA ILE A 259 -14.92 0.66 9.53
C ILE A 259 -15.51 -0.74 9.30
N ASP A 260 -15.82 -1.10 8.05
CA ASP A 260 -16.18 -2.47 7.68
C ASP A 260 -14.97 -3.40 7.79
N LEU A 261 -13.77 -2.98 7.35
CA LEU A 261 -12.52 -3.73 7.50
C LEU A 261 -12.15 -3.94 8.98
N LEU A 262 -12.26 -2.90 9.83
CA LEU A 262 -12.05 -3.04 11.27
C LEU A 262 -13.09 -3.98 11.91
N SER A 263 -14.35 -3.91 11.49
CA SER A 263 -15.39 -4.79 12.00
C SER A 263 -15.12 -6.25 11.59
N GLU A 264 -14.66 -6.49 10.36
CA GLU A 264 -14.22 -7.81 9.92
C GLU A 264 -13.05 -8.34 10.76
N ALA A 265 -12.04 -7.51 11.00
CA ALA A 265 -10.87 -7.88 11.81
C ALA A 265 -11.30 -8.35 13.21
N ILE A 266 -12.20 -7.61 13.86
CA ILE A 266 -12.74 -7.98 15.17
C ILE A 266 -13.55 -9.29 15.10
N ARG A 267 -14.43 -9.46 14.11
CA ARG A 267 -15.25 -10.68 13.97
C ARG A 267 -14.40 -11.93 13.70
N THR A 268 -13.29 -11.76 13.00
CA THR A 268 -12.36 -12.83 12.66
C THR A 268 -11.28 -13.06 13.72
N ASN A 269 -11.23 -12.24 14.77
CA ASN A 269 -10.18 -12.20 15.80
C ASN A 269 -8.79 -11.92 15.22
N ASN A 270 -8.71 -11.14 14.14
CA ASN A 270 -7.45 -10.60 13.66
C ASN A 270 -6.91 -9.61 14.72
N SER A 271 -5.76 -9.93 15.30
CA SER A 271 -5.12 -9.16 16.36
C SER A 271 -3.98 -8.27 15.85
N GLY A 272 -3.96 -7.97 14.55
CA GLY A 272 -2.97 -7.08 13.95
C GLY A 272 -3.01 -5.70 14.60
N SER A 273 -1.87 -5.19 15.03
CA SER A 273 -1.81 -3.98 15.86
C SER A 273 -2.34 -2.72 15.17
N GLN A 274 -2.36 -2.71 13.82
CA GLN A 274 -3.01 -1.66 13.03
C GLN A 274 -4.48 -1.46 13.40
N TYR A 275 -5.14 -2.51 13.90
CA TYR A 275 -6.53 -2.47 14.34
C TYR A 275 -6.68 -2.11 15.84
N ASP A 276 -5.61 -2.13 16.66
CA ASP A 276 -5.60 -1.65 18.06
C ASP A 276 -5.36 -0.14 18.08
N LEU A 277 -6.44 0.60 17.81
CA LEU A 277 -6.39 2.05 17.69
C LEU A 277 -6.33 2.75 19.04
N ASN A 278 -6.79 2.10 20.10
CA ASN A 278 -6.85 2.69 21.43
C ASN A 278 -5.57 2.42 22.25
N GLY A 279 -4.74 1.45 21.83
CA GLY A 279 -3.45 1.10 22.41
C GLY A 279 -3.54 0.28 23.70
N ASP A 280 -4.61 -0.49 23.89
CA ASP A 280 -4.81 -1.34 25.08
C ASP A 280 -4.36 -2.80 24.88
N GLY A 281 -3.88 -3.14 23.68
CA GLY A 281 -3.37 -4.45 23.31
C GLY A 281 -4.44 -5.46 22.89
N ASN A 282 -5.71 -5.04 22.76
CA ASN A 282 -6.80 -5.87 22.25
C ASN A 282 -7.44 -5.20 21.04
N VAL A 283 -7.75 -5.98 20.00
CA VAL A 283 -8.55 -5.51 18.85
C VAL A 283 -10.02 -5.84 19.11
N ASP A 284 -10.77 -4.85 19.59
CA ASP A 284 -12.17 -5.04 20.00
C ASP A 284 -13.09 -3.81 19.76
N ALA A 285 -14.29 -3.83 20.36
CA ALA A 285 -15.27 -2.77 20.20
C ALA A 285 -14.79 -1.39 20.69
N ALA A 286 -13.79 -1.33 21.58
CA ALA A 286 -13.15 -0.11 22.02
C ALA A 286 -12.37 0.55 20.89
N ASP A 287 -11.77 -0.21 19.96
CA ASP A 287 -11.11 0.32 18.77
C ASP A 287 -12.11 0.87 17.76
N ARG A 288 -13.24 0.19 17.56
CA ARG A 288 -14.35 0.76 16.75
C ARG A 288 -14.83 2.08 17.33
N THR A 289 -14.95 2.16 18.66
CA THR A 289 -15.33 3.40 19.34
C THR A 289 -14.27 4.48 19.13
N HIS A 290 -12.99 4.13 19.27
CA HIS A 290 -11.89 5.05 19.01
C HIS A 290 -11.90 5.56 17.56
N TRP A 291 -12.11 4.67 16.60
CA TRP A 291 -12.20 5.00 15.18
C TRP A 291 -13.33 6.00 14.90
N VAL A 292 -14.56 5.66 15.30
CA VAL A 292 -15.76 6.47 15.02
C VAL A 292 -15.66 7.83 15.71
N GLU A 293 -15.33 7.84 17.01
CA GLU A 293 -15.48 9.03 17.83
C GLU A 293 -14.24 9.92 17.86
N THR A 294 -13.04 9.33 17.81
CA THR A 294 -11.78 10.07 17.97
C THR A 294 -11.10 10.32 16.63
N LEU A 295 -11.03 9.31 15.78
CA LEU A 295 -10.31 9.41 14.52
C LEU A 295 -11.16 10.12 13.46
N THR A 296 -12.38 9.66 13.24
CA THR A 296 -13.25 10.21 12.20
C THR A 296 -14.14 11.34 12.71
N ASN A 297 -14.35 11.40 14.03
CA ASN A 297 -15.21 12.40 14.68
C ASN A 297 -16.63 12.43 14.08
N THR A 298 -17.21 11.24 13.90
CA THR A 298 -18.61 11.04 13.51
C THR A 298 -19.39 10.31 14.62
N TYR A 299 -20.63 9.91 14.35
CA TYR A 299 -21.52 9.18 15.25
C TYR A 299 -21.74 7.75 14.78
N PHE A 300 -21.93 6.83 15.73
CA PHE A 300 -22.62 5.58 15.43
C PHE A 300 -24.01 5.90 14.90
N GLY A 301 -24.36 5.38 13.73
CA GLY A 301 -25.60 5.70 13.05
C GLY A 301 -25.48 6.59 11.81
N ASP A 302 -24.34 7.27 11.61
CA ASP A 302 -24.06 8.06 10.39
C ASP A 302 -23.66 7.12 9.25
N SER A 303 -24.64 6.60 8.51
CA SER A 303 -24.46 5.60 7.45
C SER A 303 -24.06 6.21 6.12
N ASN A 304 -24.29 7.50 5.90
CA ASN A 304 -23.89 8.17 4.67
C ASN A 304 -22.56 8.92 4.81
N PHE A 305 -22.01 8.95 6.03
CA PHE A 305 -20.72 9.53 6.38
C PHE A 305 -20.65 11.06 6.19
N ASP A 306 -21.79 11.75 6.35
CA ASP A 306 -21.90 13.21 6.22
C ASP A 306 -21.55 13.97 7.51
N GLY A 307 -21.23 13.23 8.58
CA GLY A 307 -20.85 13.74 9.90
C GLY A 307 -22.03 13.96 10.84
N GLU A 308 -23.26 13.65 10.41
CA GLU A 308 -24.48 13.78 11.21
C GLU A 308 -25.21 12.44 11.35
N PHE A 309 -25.65 12.08 12.56
CA PHE A 309 -26.62 11.00 12.72
C PHE A 309 -28.04 11.57 12.68
N SER A 310 -28.78 11.32 11.60
CA SER A 310 -30.03 11.99 11.28
C SER A 310 -31.06 11.05 10.63
N SER A 311 -32.26 11.59 10.33
CA SER A 311 -33.24 10.87 9.51
C SER A 311 -32.75 10.49 8.11
N SER A 312 -31.69 11.12 7.57
CA SER A 312 -31.15 10.79 6.25
C SER A 312 -30.41 9.45 6.24
N ASP A 313 -29.78 9.08 7.36
CA ASP A 313 -29.12 7.78 7.55
C ASP A 313 -30.11 6.64 7.57
N PHE A 314 -31.25 6.83 8.23
CA PHE A 314 -32.35 5.86 8.18
C PHE A 314 -32.86 5.67 6.74
N VAL A 315 -32.93 6.74 5.95
CA VAL A 315 -33.29 6.60 4.52
C VAL A 315 -32.24 5.78 3.78
N ALA A 316 -30.94 5.97 4.04
CA ALA A 316 -29.87 5.20 3.42
C ALA A 316 -29.99 3.70 3.74
N VAL A 317 -30.02 3.33 5.02
CA VAL A 317 -30.03 1.92 5.45
C VAL A 317 -31.33 1.19 5.07
N PHE A 318 -32.48 1.84 5.15
CA PHE A 318 -33.74 1.20 4.73
C PHE A 318 -33.87 1.10 3.20
N SER A 319 -33.16 1.93 2.44
CA SER A 319 -33.07 1.78 0.99
C SER A 319 -32.21 0.56 0.59
N ALA A 320 -31.24 0.16 1.42
CA ALA A 320 -30.46 -1.06 1.22
C ALA A 320 -31.27 -2.35 1.45
N ALA A 321 -32.40 -2.26 2.16
CA ALA A 321 -33.34 -3.35 2.41
C ALA A 321 -32.72 -4.60 3.07
N GLN A 322 -31.80 -4.40 4.01
CA GLN A 322 -31.11 -5.48 4.73
C GLN A 322 -31.62 -5.72 6.17
N TYR A 323 -32.46 -4.84 6.70
CA TYR A 323 -33.00 -4.93 8.06
C TYR A 323 -33.72 -6.26 8.33
N GLU A 324 -33.27 -7.00 9.34
CA GLU A 324 -33.84 -8.28 9.80
C GLU A 324 -33.89 -9.35 8.68
N THR A 325 -33.01 -9.24 7.68
CA THR A 325 -32.96 -10.21 6.57
C THR A 325 -31.98 -11.36 6.80
N GLY A 326 -31.04 -11.22 7.75
CA GLY A 326 -29.94 -12.16 7.97
C GLY A 326 -28.93 -12.21 6.81
N ARG A 327 -28.96 -11.21 5.91
CA ARG A 327 -27.94 -11.03 4.87
C ARG A 327 -26.78 -10.22 5.44
N PRO A 328 -25.54 -10.47 4.97
CA PRO A 328 -24.39 -9.65 5.33
C PRO A 328 -24.66 -8.17 5.05
N ALA A 329 -24.38 -7.33 6.04
CA ALA A 329 -24.47 -5.88 5.98
C ALA A 329 -23.15 -5.27 6.47
N GLY A 330 -22.78 -4.12 5.91
CA GLY A 330 -21.74 -3.25 6.44
C GLY A 330 -22.36 -1.97 7.02
N TRP A 331 -21.51 -1.05 7.43
CA TRP A 331 -21.88 0.19 8.11
C TRP A 331 -22.88 1.04 7.30
N ALA A 332 -22.62 1.21 6.01
CA ALA A 332 -23.49 1.97 5.11
C ALA A 332 -24.88 1.33 4.92
N GLN A 333 -25.00 0.03 5.17
CA GLN A 333 -26.26 -0.71 5.11
C GLN A 333 -26.91 -0.93 6.48
N GLY A 334 -26.27 -0.50 7.57
CA GLY A 334 -26.85 -0.42 8.91
C GLY A 334 -26.19 -1.29 9.98
N ASP A 335 -25.11 -2.01 9.67
CA ASP A 335 -24.33 -2.74 10.67
C ASP A 335 -23.46 -1.77 11.50
N TRP A 336 -24.08 -1.12 12.48
CA TRP A 336 -23.43 -0.14 13.35
C TRP A 336 -22.75 -0.80 14.54
N ASN A 337 -23.16 -2.01 14.92
CA ASN A 337 -22.52 -2.77 16.00
C ASN A 337 -21.30 -3.58 15.52
N GLY A 338 -21.15 -3.79 14.21
CA GLY A 338 -20.04 -4.48 13.57
C GLY A 338 -20.14 -6.01 13.59
N ASP A 339 -21.33 -6.59 13.74
CA ASP A 339 -21.55 -8.05 13.83
C ASP A 339 -21.84 -8.74 12.48
N GLY A 340 -21.88 -7.96 11.40
CA GLY A 340 -22.11 -8.40 10.03
C GLY A 340 -23.60 -8.47 9.65
N SER A 341 -24.51 -8.01 10.50
CA SER A 341 -25.95 -8.00 10.25
C SER A 341 -26.56 -6.63 10.54
N PHE A 342 -27.61 -6.25 9.81
CA PHE A 342 -28.43 -5.09 10.17
C PHE A 342 -29.73 -5.54 10.85
N ASP A 343 -29.81 -5.38 12.17
CA ASP A 343 -30.96 -5.75 12.99
C ASP A 343 -31.24 -4.77 14.14
N SER A 344 -32.17 -5.12 15.02
CA SER A 344 -32.56 -4.24 16.13
C SER A 344 -31.41 -3.86 17.10
N SER A 345 -30.34 -4.65 17.17
CA SER A 345 -29.19 -4.40 18.02
C SER A 345 -28.31 -3.25 17.51
N ASP A 346 -28.28 -2.99 16.21
CA ASP A 346 -27.61 -1.82 15.63
C ASP A 346 -28.23 -0.51 16.08
N PHE A 347 -29.57 -0.47 16.17
CA PHE A 347 -30.25 0.68 16.74
C PHE A 347 -29.85 0.88 18.20
N VAL A 348 -29.66 -0.20 18.96
CA VAL A 348 -29.19 -0.08 20.35
C VAL A 348 -27.78 0.51 20.37
N ALA A 349 -26.87 0.06 19.49
CA ALA A 349 -25.53 0.62 19.39
C ALA A 349 -25.55 2.12 19.04
N ALA A 350 -26.23 2.50 17.97
CA ALA A 350 -26.32 3.90 17.52
C ALA A 350 -26.98 4.82 18.56
N PHE A 351 -28.12 4.43 19.14
CA PHE A 351 -28.79 5.26 20.14
C PHE A 351 -28.08 5.29 21.49
N THR A 352 -27.27 4.28 21.82
CA THR A 352 -26.40 4.33 23.00
C THR A 352 -25.23 5.28 22.80
N GLY A 353 -24.67 5.34 21.59
CA GLY A 353 -23.69 6.37 21.20
C GLY A 353 -24.28 7.79 21.18
N GLY A 354 -25.59 7.91 20.95
CA GLY A 354 -26.32 9.18 20.99
C GLY A 354 -26.12 10.01 19.72
N GLY A 355 -26.36 11.33 19.80
CA GLY A 355 -26.12 12.23 18.67
C GLY A 355 -27.21 12.31 17.60
N TYR A 356 -28.26 11.50 17.70
CA TYR A 356 -29.39 11.57 16.77
C TYR A 356 -30.02 12.98 16.75
N GLU A 357 -30.04 13.62 15.58
CA GLU A 357 -30.53 14.98 15.35
C GLU A 357 -29.79 16.04 16.20
N ALA A 358 -28.55 15.75 16.64
CA ALA A 358 -27.69 16.70 17.35
C ALA A 358 -26.91 17.61 16.38
N GLY A 359 -26.90 17.28 15.09
CA GLY A 359 -26.10 17.93 14.04
C GLY A 359 -24.64 17.48 14.04
N ALA A 360 -23.85 18.00 13.09
CA ALA A 360 -22.45 17.63 12.91
C ALA A 360 -21.61 17.78 14.20
N ARG A 361 -20.75 16.78 14.49
CA ARG A 361 -19.78 16.89 15.59
C ARG A 361 -18.84 18.07 15.33
N ALA A 362 -18.52 18.82 16.38
CA ALA A 362 -17.61 19.96 16.27
C ALA A 362 -16.23 19.49 15.76
N GLY A 363 -15.84 19.95 14.57
CA GLY A 363 -14.56 19.59 13.94
C GLY A 363 -14.60 18.36 13.02
N GLY A 364 -15.78 17.84 12.65
CA GLY A 364 -15.90 16.79 11.63
C GLY A 364 -15.35 17.26 10.28
N LEU A 365 -14.56 16.41 9.63
CA LEU A 365 -14.01 16.65 8.29
C LEU A 365 -15.18 16.76 7.30
N GLN A 366 -15.58 17.98 6.98
CA GLN A 366 -16.54 18.25 5.92
C GLN A 366 -15.91 17.83 4.59
N THR A 367 -16.21 16.62 4.12
CA THR A 367 -16.03 16.29 2.70
C THR A 367 -17.04 17.12 1.93
N VAL A 368 -16.55 18.26 1.43
CA VAL A 368 -17.34 19.18 0.60
C VAL A 368 -17.90 18.38 -0.57
N PRO A 369 -19.24 18.24 -0.72
CA PRO A 369 -19.80 17.68 -1.94
C PRO A 369 -19.35 18.59 -3.09
N GLU A 370 -18.65 18.03 -4.08
CA GLU A 370 -18.07 18.82 -5.17
C GLU A 370 -19.12 19.80 -5.73
N PRO A 371 -18.85 21.11 -5.71
CA PRO A 371 -19.87 22.09 -6.02
C PRO A 371 -20.10 22.13 -7.53
N SER A 372 -21.07 21.36 -8.03
CA SER A 372 -21.84 21.66 -9.25
C SER A 372 -21.00 22.12 -10.48
N SER A 373 -19.73 21.71 -10.58
CA SER A 373 -18.80 22.20 -11.59
C SER A 373 -19.22 21.70 -12.98
N MET A 374 -19.85 20.53 -13.04
CA MET A 374 -20.56 20.03 -14.22
C MET A 374 -21.77 20.89 -14.62
N ALA A 375 -22.50 21.49 -13.67
CA ALA A 375 -23.64 22.35 -13.99
C ALA A 375 -23.19 23.68 -14.61
N LEU A 376 -22.08 24.26 -14.14
CA LEU A 376 -21.48 25.47 -14.72
C LEU A 376 -20.90 25.22 -16.12
N VAL A 377 -20.28 24.07 -16.35
CA VAL A 377 -19.78 23.67 -17.68
C VAL A 377 -20.95 23.46 -18.66
N MET A 378 -22.04 22.82 -18.22
CA MET A 378 -23.22 22.61 -19.07
C MET A 378 -23.93 23.92 -19.41
N ILE A 379 -24.04 24.86 -18.47
CA ILE A 379 -24.62 26.19 -18.74
C ILE A 379 -23.72 27.00 -19.70
N GLY A 380 -22.39 26.88 -19.57
CA GLY A 380 -21.42 27.49 -20.49
C GLY A 380 -21.54 26.97 -21.93
N LEU A 381 -21.71 25.66 -22.10
CA LEU A 381 -21.89 25.01 -23.40
C LEU A 381 -23.22 25.40 -24.09
N PHE A 382 -24.31 25.53 -23.33
CA PHE A 382 -25.59 26.02 -23.87
C PHE A 382 -25.54 27.51 -24.26
N GLY A 383 -24.74 28.32 -23.56
CA GLY A 383 -24.50 29.72 -23.90
C GLY A 383 -23.73 29.88 -25.23
N LEU A 384 -22.66 29.10 -25.42
CA LEU A 384 -21.84 29.13 -26.62
C LEU A 384 -22.58 28.60 -27.87
N ALA A 385 -23.39 27.56 -27.72
CA ALA A 385 -24.22 27.03 -28.81
C ALA A 385 -25.29 28.02 -29.30
N ARG A 386 -25.81 28.89 -28.43
CA ARG A 386 -26.75 29.97 -28.82
C ARG A 386 -26.08 31.13 -29.54
N VAL A 387 -24.82 31.44 -29.21
CA VAL A 387 -24.05 32.50 -29.89
C VAL A 387 -23.58 32.05 -31.27
N ALA A 388 -23.21 30.78 -31.43
CA ALA A 388 -22.83 30.20 -32.73
C ALA A 388 -24.00 30.11 -33.73
N ARG A 389 -25.24 29.96 -33.27
CA ARG A 389 -26.44 29.92 -34.13
C ARG A 389 -26.98 31.29 -34.57
N ARG A 390 -26.43 32.40 -34.06
CA ARG A 390 -26.88 33.77 -34.36
C ARG A 390 -25.89 34.57 -35.23
N ARG A 391 -24.91 33.93 -35.85
CA ARG A 391 -24.01 34.54 -36.83
C ARG A 391 -24.30 34.06 -38.24
#